data_AF-A0A949FV45-F1
#
_entry.id   AF-A0A949FV45-F1
#
_cell.length_a   1.000
_cell.length_b   1.000
_cell.length_c   1.000
_cell.angle_alpha   90.00
_cell.angle_beta   90.00
_cell.angle_gamma   90.00
#
_symmetry.space_group_name_H-M   'P 1'
#
loop_
_entity.id
_entity.type
_entity.pdbx_description
1 polymer ?
#
loop_
_entity_poly.entity_id
_entity_poly.type
_entity_poly.pdbx_seq_one_letter_code
_entity_poly.pdbx_strand_id
1 'polypeptide(L)'
;MNAQLKKLATHFAAIEREVPLHPIRTEAEYDTAVAALNRLLDAGAADERHVLANLAATLGELIGDYDDAHYPLPDVSGTDMLKFLMQQHGLKQGDLPEIGTQGV
;
A
#
# COMPACT_ATOMS: atom_id res chain seq x y z
N MET A 1 -14.35 -17.69 29.48
CA MET A 1 -13.27 -17.53 28.48
C MET A 1 -12.00 -18.15 29.04
N ASN A 2 -11.30 -19.00 28.27
CA ASN A 2 -10.06 -19.66 28.69
C ASN A 2 -8.98 -18.59 29.04
N ALA A 3 -8.16 -18.83 30.07
CA ALA A 3 -7.11 -17.91 30.51
C ALA A 3 -6.15 -17.49 29.38
N GLN A 4 -5.84 -18.40 28.44
CA GLN A 4 -5.01 -18.08 27.27
C GLN A 4 -5.69 -17.08 26.33
N LEU A 5 -6.99 -17.22 26.08
CA LEU A 5 -7.76 -16.29 25.25
C LEU A 5 -7.87 -14.91 25.90
N LYS A 6 -7.95 -14.84 27.23
CA LYS A 6 -7.93 -13.56 27.95
C LYS A 6 -6.58 -12.85 27.77
N LYS A 7 -5.47 -13.58 27.86
CA LYS A 7 -4.13 -13.03 27.63
C LYS A 7 -3.94 -12.57 26.18
N LEU A 8 -4.41 -13.36 25.22
CA LEU A 8 -4.38 -12.99 23.81
C LEU A 8 -5.17 -11.71 23.54
N ALA A 9 -6.41 -11.62 24.04
CA ALA A 9 -7.25 -10.44 23.88
C ALA A 9 -6.59 -9.18 24.47
N THR A 10 -5.90 -9.30 25.61
CA THR A 10 -5.16 -8.17 26.19
C THR A 10 -4.00 -7.72 25.31
N HIS A 11 -3.20 -8.64 24.77
CA HIS A 11 -2.11 -8.26 23.87
C HIS A 11 -2.63 -7.70 22.53
N PHE A 12 -3.67 -8.30 21.97
CA PHE A 12 -4.28 -7.83 20.74
C PHE A 12 -4.83 -6.41 20.91
N ALA A 13 -5.55 -6.14 22.01
CA ALA A 13 -6.02 -4.79 22.32
C ALA A 13 -4.88 -3.78 22.53
N ALA A 14 -3.72 -4.21 23.03
CA ALA A 14 -2.55 -3.35 23.15
C ALA A 14 -1.95 -3.01 21.79
N ILE A 15 -1.91 -3.97 20.85
CA ILE A 15 -1.44 -3.74 19.47
C ILE A 15 -2.43 -2.84 18.73
N GLU A 16 -3.73 -3.11 18.80
CA GLU A 16 -4.81 -2.34 18.15
C GLU A 16 -4.79 -0.84 18.50
N ARG A 17 -4.28 -0.47 19.68
CA ARG A 17 -4.16 0.94 20.08
C ARG A 17 -3.10 1.70 19.30
N GLU A 18 -2.08 1.00 18.82
CA GLU A 18 -0.95 1.59 18.09
C GLU A 18 -1.07 1.34 16.58
N VAL A 19 -1.65 0.20 16.21
CA VAL A 19 -1.74 -0.30 14.85
C VAL A 19 -3.15 -0.85 14.61
N PRO A 20 -3.98 -0.23 13.75
CA PRO A 20 -5.34 -0.70 13.49
C PRO A 20 -5.31 -2.00 12.68
N LEU A 21 -5.41 -3.15 13.36
CA LEU A 21 -5.33 -4.49 12.77
C LEU A 21 -6.72 -5.09 12.54
N HIS A 22 -7.55 -4.33 11.83
CA HIS A 22 -8.91 -4.72 11.49
C HIS A 22 -9.27 -4.22 10.08
N PRO A 23 -10.31 -4.79 9.44
CA PRO A 23 -10.77 -4.31 8.14
C PRO A 23 -11.11 -2.83 8.19
N ILE A 24 -10.50 -2.06 7.29
CA ILE A 24 -10.69 -0.61 7.16
C ILE A 24 -12.02 -0.37 6.44
N ARG A 25 -12.87 0.49 7.01
CA ARG A 25 -14.22 0.78 6.49
C ARG A 25 -14.45 2.25 6.19
N THR A 26 -13.55 3.12 6.65
CA THR A 26 -13.68 4.56 6.50
C THR A 26 -12.35 5.20 6.11
N GLU A 27 -12.42 6.36 5.47
CA GLU A 27 -11.23 7.14 5.10
C GLU A 27 -10.40 7.55 6.32
N ALA A 28 -11.04 7.86 7.45
CA ALA A 28 -10.32 8.19 8.68
C ALA A 28 -9.55 6.99 9.28
N GLU A 29 -10.12 5.78 9.17
CA GLU A 29 -9.41 4.55 9.53
C GLU A 29 -8.25 4.28 8.57
N TYR A 30 -8.45 4.54 7.27
CA TYR A 30 -7.41 4.42 6.25
C TYR A 30 -6.22 5.34 6.55
N ASP A 31 -6.47 6.62 6.79
CA ASP A 31 -5.41 7.59 7.14
C ASP A 31 -4.65 7.16 8.41
N THR A 32 -5.37 6.63 9.40
CA THR A 32 -4.77 6.11 10.63
C THR A 32 -3.89 4.89 10.36
N ALA A 33 -4.35 3.97 9.51
CA ALA A 33 -3.61 2.79 9.10
C ALA A 33 -2.34 3.15 8.31
N VAL A 34 -2.43 4.05 7.33
CA VAL A 34 -1.28 4.55 6.56
C VAL A 34 -0.26 5.23 7.48
N ALA A 35 -0.73 6.07 8.42
CA ALA A 35 0.15 6.71 9.39
C ALA A 35 0.82 5.71 10.35
N ALA A 36 0.14 4.61 10.69
CA ALA A 36 0.72 3.53 11.50
C ALA A 36 1.74 2.72 10.68
N LEU A 37 1.45 2.40 9.41
CA LEU A 37 2.36 1.70 8.51
C LEU A 37 3.67 2.48 8.35
N ASN A 38 3.60 3.79 8.09
CA ASN A 38 4.78 4.65 7.98
C ASN A 38 5.65 4.60 9.25
N ARG A 39 5.02 4.68 10.43
CA ARG A 39 5.74 4.56 11.71
C ARG A 39 6.44 3.21 11.88
N LEU A 40 5.83 2.11 11.42
CA LEU A 40 6.46 0.79 11.43
C LEU A 40 7.68 0.74 10.51
N LEU A 41 7.56 1.30 9.30
CA LEU A 41 8.66 1.35 8.32
C LEU A 41 9.83 2.19 8.85
N ASP A 42 9.55 3.37 9.41
CA ASP A 42 10.55 4.24 10.06
C ASP A 42 11.23 3.54 11.25
N ALA A 43 10.51 2.67 11.95
CA ALA A 43 11.06 1.84 13.03
C ALA A 43 11.88 0.63 12.55
N GLY A 44 12.09 0.48 11.24
CA GLY A 44 12.92 -0.57 10.64
C GLY A 44 12.15 -1.74 10.04
N ALA A 45 10.80 -1.72 10.03
CA ALA A 45 10.00 -2.79 9.42
C ALA A 45 10.13 -2.87 7.89
N ALA A 46 10.81 -1.92 7.25
CA ALA A 46 11.19 -2.00 5.84
C ALA A 46 12.22 -3.12 5.56
N ASP A 47 12.97 -3.58 6.58
CA ASP A 47 13.73 -4.82 6.49
C ASP A 47 12.79 -6.00 6.78
N GLU A 48 12.60 -6.88 5.80
CA GLU A 48 11.73 -8.07 5.90
C GLU A 48 12.15 -9.03 7.03
N ARG A 49 13.38 -8.93 7.55
CA ARG A 49 13.87 -9.73 8.69
C ARG A 49 13.56 -9.09 10.04
N HIS A 50 13.05 -7.87 10.06
CA HIS A 50 12.71 -7.14 11.27
C HIS A 50 11.53 -7.79 12.00
N VAL A 51 11.53 -7.72 13.35
CA VAL A 51 10.47 -8.33 14.17
C VAL A 51 9.07 -7.76 13.88
N LEU A 52 9.01 -6.53 13.37
CA LEU A 52 7.76 -5.85 12.97
C LEU A 52 7.42 -6.01 11.48
N ALA A 53 8.23 -6.69 10.68
CA ALA A 53 8.01 -6.81 9.23
C ALA A 53 6.66 -7.43 8.91
N ASN A 54 6.32 -8.56 9.55
CA ASN A 54 5.03 -9.20 9.36
C ASN A 54 3.85 -8.31 9.79
N LEU A 55 4.05 -7.45 10.80
CA LEU A 55 3.01 -6.52 11.23
C LEU A 55 2.77 -5.43 10.17
N ALA A 56 3.84 -4.90 9.59
CA ALA A 56 3.75 -3.94 8.49
C ALA A 56 3.11 -4.58 7.24
N ALA A 57 3.49 -5.82 6.91
CA ALA A 57 2.91 -6.55 5.78
C ALA A 57 1.40 -6.77 5.96
N THR A 58 0.95 -7.26 7.12
CA THR A 58 -0.48 -7.45 7.40
C THR A 58 -1.26 -6.14 7.31
N LEU A 59 -0.71 -5.04 7.84
CA LEU A 59 -1.38 -3.74 7.71
C LEU A 59 -1.43 -3.24 6.26
N GLY A 60 -0.37 -3.49 5.48
CA GLY A 60 -0.33 -3.20 4.06
C GLY A 60 -1.42 -3.93 3.26
N GLU A 61 -1.70 -5.20 3.60
CA GLU A 61 -2.82 -5.95 3.02
C GLU A 61 -4.18 -5.29 3.35
N LEU A 62 -4.40 -4.88 4.60
CA LEU A 62 -5.64 -4.21 5.00
C LEU A 62 -5.86 -2.86 4.30
N ILE A 63 -4.79 -2.09 4.10
CA ILE A 63 -4.79 -0.84 3.34
C ILE A 63 -5.09 -1.13 1.87
N GLY A 64 -4.44 -2.14 1.27
CA GLY A 64 -4.67 -2.56 -0.11
C GLY A 64 -6.11 -3.00 -0.36
N ASP A 65 -6.72 -3.77 0.54
CA ASP A 65 -8.12 -4.18 0.45
C ASP A 65 -9.07 -2.97 0.42
N TYR A 66 -8.75 -1.91 1.16
CA TYR A 66 -9.53 -0.66 1.12
C TYR A 66 -9.31 0.09 -0.20
N ASP A 67 -8.06 0.19 -0.66
CA ASP A 67 -7.71 0.86 -1.91
C ASP A 67 -8.37 0.22 -3.12
N ASP A 68 -8.34 -1.11 -3.23
CA ASP A 68 -8.98 -1.84 -4.33
C ASP A 68 -10.49 -1.58 -4.38
N ALA A 69 -11.14 -1.41 -3.23
CA ALA A 69 -12.57 -1.16 -3.13
C ALA A 69 -12.96 0.30 -3.43
N HIS A 70 -12.11 1.28 -3.08
CA HIS A 70 -12.45 2.71 -3.11
C HIS A 70 -11.76 3.49 -4.24
N TYR A 71 -10.58 3.04 -4.66
CA TYR A 71 -9.76 3.66 -5.70
C TYR A 71 -9.40 2.63 -6.79
N PRO A 72 -10.40 2.01 -7.44
CA PRO A 72 -10.13 1.03 -8.48
C PRO A 72 -9.31 1.67 -9.60
N LEU A 73 -8.19 1.05 -9.94
CA LEU A 73 -7.36 1.51 -11.04
C LEU A 73 -8.17 1.41 -12.34
N PRO A 74 -8.23 2.49 -13.14
CA PRO A 74 -8.82 2.40 -14.47
C PRO A 74 -8.03 1.41 -15.31
N ASP A 75 -8.73 0.65 -16.16
CA ASP A 75 -8.08 -0.19 -17.16
C ASP A 75 -7.43 0.71 -18.21
N VAL A 76 -6.14 0.99 -18.04
CA VAL A 76 -5.33 1.84 -18.91
C VAL A 76 -4.35 0.94 -19.64
N SER A 77 -4.43 0.93 -20.97
CA SER A 77 -3.47 0.18 -21.77
C SER A 77 -2.07 0.78 -21.63
N GLY A 78 -1.03 -0.06 -21.78
CA GLY A 78 0.36 0.43 -21.75
C GLY A 78 0.64 1.53 -22.78
N THR A 79 -0.09 1.53 -23.92
CA THR A 79 0.04 2.59 -24.94
C THR A 79 -0.62 3.89 -24.51
N ASP A 80 -1.72 3.84 -23.76
CA ASP A 80 -2.37 5.04 -23.22
C ASP A 80 -1.54 5.68 -22.11
N MET A 81 -0.95 4.86 -21.23
CA MET A 81 0.01 5.34 -20.22
C MET A 81 1.25 5.96 -20.88
N LEU A 82 1.78 5.34 -21.94
CA LEU A 82 2.92 5.89 -22.68
C LEU A 82 2.58 7.23 -23.33
N LYS A 83 1.42 7.35 -23.99
CA LYS A 83 0.96 8.63 -24.57
C LYS A 83 0.80 9.72 -23.51
N PHE A 84 0.25 9.37 -22.35
CA PHE A 84 0.12 10.29 -21.22
C PHE A 84 1.48 10.80 -20.76
N LEU A 85 2.46 9.90 -20.53
CA LEU A 85 3.82 10.27 -20.16
C LEU A 85 4.49 11.13 -21.24
N MET A 86 4.35 10.76 -22.51
CA MET A 86 4.86 11.56 -23.63
C MET A 86 4.28 12.98 -23.63
N GLN A 87 2.97 13.13 -23.39
CA GLN A 87 2.31 14.42 -23.32
C GLN A 87 2.79 15.24 -22.11
N GLN A 88 2.90 14.63 -20.92
CA GLN A 88 3.37 15.30 -19.70
C GLN A 88 4.80 15.81 -19.84
N HIS A 89 5.66 15.07 -20.53
CA HIS A 89 7.08 15.40 -20.71
C HIS A 89 7.40 16.11 -22.03
N GLY A 90 6.39 16.37 -22.88
CA GLY A 90 6.59 17.01 -24.19
C GLY A 90 7.38 16.15 -25.19
N LEU A 91 7.39 14.84 -25.02
CA LEU A 91 8.14 13.89 -25.84
C LEU A 91 7.33 13.47 -27.08
N LYS A 92 8.01 13.33 -28.21
CA LYS A 92 7.50 12.66 -29.41
C LYS A 92 7.97 11.21 -29.41
N GLN A 93 7.35 10.36 -30.22
CA GLN A 93 7.74 8.94 -30.32
C GLN A 93 9.21 8.76 -30.78
N GLY A 94 9.82 9.78 -31.41
CA GLY A 94 11.21 9.76 -31.84
C GLY A 94 12.20 9.99 -30.71
N ASP A 95 11.70 10.49 -29.57
CA ASP A 95 12.47 10.78 -28.38
C ASP A 95 12.51 9.57 -27.42
N LEU A 96 11.99 8.40 -27.85
CA LEU A 96 11.93 7.16 -27.08
C LEU A 96 12.66 5.98 -27.77
N PRO A 97 13.98 6.10 -28.04
CA PRO A 97 14.75 5.09 -28.76
C PRO A 97 14.83 3.74 -28.03
N GLU A 98 14.59 3.71 -26.72
CA GLU A 98 14.55 2.50 -25.89
C GLU A 98 13.34 1.62 -26.22
N ILE A 99 12.25 2.22 -26.73
CA ILE A 99 11.04 1.50 -27.13
C ILE A 99 11.13 1.05 -28.59
N GLY A 100 11.80 1.82 -29.44
CA GLY A 100 12.05 1.48 -30.84
C GLY A 100 12.33 2.70 -31.71
N THR A 101 12.45 2.45 -33.02
CA THR A 101 12.52 3.54 -34.01
C THR A 101 11.12 4.06 -34.31
N GLN A 102 11.03 5.33 -34.73
CA GLN A 102 9.76 5.92 -35.21
C GLN A 102 9.20 5.07 -36.35
N GLY A 103 8.02 4.48 -36.14
CA GLY A 103 7.27 3.82 -37.21
C GLY A 103 6.75 4.87 -38.19
N VAL A 104 6.86 4.57 -39.49
CA VAL A 104 6.37 5.44 -40.58
C VAL A 104 4.85 5.34 -40.71
#